data_AF-A0A133ZV33-F1
#
_entry.id   AF-A0A133ZV33-F1
#
_cell.length_a   1.000
_cell.length_b   1.000
_cell.length_c   1.000
_cell.angle_alpha   90.00
_cell.angle_beta   90.00
_cell.angle_gamma   90.00
#
_symmetry.space_group_name_H-M   'P 1'
#
loop_
_entity.id
_entity.type
_entity.pdbx_description
1 polymer ?
#
loop_
_entity_poly.entity_id
_entity_poly.type
_entity_poly.pdbx_seq_one_letter_code
_entity_poly.pdbx_strand_id
1 'polypeptide(L)'
;FIDWELNEVLDINGWDIKKVLKHFHKSNATLFEWSNSPIVYYTTDEWKELYDRTACKYFACKSALYHYYGTAKKNYYDYLCYDMVNYKKYFYVLRPILACKWIEEKKCPPPVLFDELVNTVLEEDMKAAVEDLLAKKVKMSESEKGPKVEVINNYVEEKLEYYKSIVETMEDDRNTDWDALEEEFRWVLESMRK
;
A
#
# COMPACT_ATOMS: atom_id res chain seq x y z
N PHE A 1 8.79 -1.19 -20.95
CA PHE A 1 9.26 -1.86 -19.73
C PHE A 1 10.76 -1.66 -19.67
N ILE A 2 11.28 -1.19 -18.55
CA ILE A 2 12.71 -1.32 -18.27
C ILE A 2 12.80 -2.64 -17.49
N ASP A 3 13.06 -3.74 -18.19
CA ASP A 3 13.41 -5.01 -17.55
C ASP A 3 14.89 -4.93 -17.22
N TRP A 4 15.20 -4.65 -15.95
CA TRP A 4 16.53 -4.88 -15.41
C TRP A 4 16.49 -6.17 -14.61
N GLU A 5 17.62 -6.88 -14.54
CA GLU A 5 17.68 -8.19 -13.91
C GLU A 5 17.33 -8.06 -12.41
N LEU A 6 16.12 -8.50 -12.05
CA LEU A 6 15.67 -8.64 -10.67
C LEU A 6 16.53 -9.74 -10.03
N ASN A 7 17.63 -9.35 -9.39
CA ASN A 7 18.36 -10.25 -8.51
C ASN A 7 17.77 -10.17 -7.10
N GLU A 8 18.03 -11.17 -6.24
CA GLU A 8 17.48 -11.25 -4.87
C GLU A 8 17.83 -10.02 -3.98
N VAL A 9 18.68 -9.13 -4.47
CA VAL A 9 19.18 -7.95 -3.75
C VAL A 9 18.44 -6.67 -4.15
N LEU A 10 17.96 -6.54 -5.39
CA LEU A 10 17.35 -5.32 -5.92
C LEU A 10 15.98 -5.61 -6.57
N ASP A 11 14.91 -5.18 -5.90
CA ASP A 11 13.55 -5.17 -6.45
C ASP A 11 13.31 -3.87 -7.23
N ILE A 12 13.78 -3.83 -8.48
CA ILE A 12 13.64 -2.68 -9.39
C ILE A 12 12.39 -2.85 -10.24
N ASN A 13 11.43 -1.93 -10.09
CA ASN A 13 10.29 -1.83 -11.00
C ASN A 13 10.29 -0.46 -11.68
N GLY A 14 9.89 -0.42 -12.95
CA GLY A 14 9.93 0.80 -13.76
C GLY A 14 8.77 0.91 -14.74
N TRP A 15 8.29 2.14 -14.90
CA TRP A 15 7.23 2.50 -15.83
C TRP A 15 7.64 3.70 -16.67
N ASP A 16 7.30 3.68 -17.96
CA ASP A 16 7.34 4.90 -18.75
C ASP A 16 6.22 5.86 -18.31
N ILE A 17 6.38 7.15 -18.60
CA ILE A 17 5.43 8.20 -18.14
C ILE A 17 4.01 7.94 -18.61
N LYS A 18 3.82 7.39 -19.82
CA LYS A 18 2.51 7.04 -20.35
C LYS A 18 1.83 5.95 -19.50
N LYS A 19 2.58 4.94 -19.08
CA LYS A 19 2.09 3.86 -18.22
C LYS A 19 1.84 4.36 -16.80
N VAL A 20 2.69 5.24 -16.28
CA VAL A 20 2.48 5.91 -14.98
C VAL A 20 1.16 6.67 -14.96
N LEU A 21 0.89 7.53 -15.96
CA LEU A 21 -0.35 8.30 -16.04
C LEU A 21 -1.58 7.40 -16.14
N LYS A 22 -1.51 6.30 -16.91
CA LYS A 22 -2.58 5.30 -16.95
C LYS A 22 -2.80 4.59 -15.61
N HIS A 23 -1.75 4.40 -14.82
CA HIS A 23 -1.85 3.82 -13.48
C HIS A 23 -2.46 4.82 -12.49
N PHE A 24 -2.15 6.11 -12.59
CA PHE A 24 -2.84 7.14 -11.82
C PHE A 24 -4.33 7.17 -12.16
N HIS A 25 -4.71 7.16 -13.44
CA HIS A 25 -6.12 7.10 -13.86
C HIS A 25 -6.90 5.92 -13.22
N LYS A 26 -6.25 4.77 -13.07
CA LYS A 26 -6.83 3.58 -12.42
C LYS A 26 -6.78 3.61 -10.90
N SER A 27 -6.24 4.67 -10.30
CA SER A 27 -5.88 4.77 -8.90
C SER A 27 -5.09 3.54 -8.41
N ASN A 28 -3.99 3.21 -9.09
CA ASN A 28 -3.15 2.07 -8.71
C ASN A 28 -2.45 2.33 -7.37
N ALA A 29 -2.78 1.52 -6.36
CA ALA A 29 -2.24 1.69 -5.00
C ALA A 29 -0.72 1.62 -4.94
N THR A 30 -0.08 0.66 -5.63
CA THR A 30 1.38 0.52 -5.66
C THR A 30 2.06 1.75 -6.22
N LEU A 31 1.53 2.36 -7.28
CA LEU A 31 2.09 3.61 -7.81
C LEU A 31 2.00 4.75 -6.80
N PHE A 32 0.90 4.86 -6.05
CA PHE A 32 0.80 5.84 -4.96
C PHE A 32 1.76 5.54 -3.82
N GLU A 33 1.95 4.28 -3.42
CA GLU A 33 2.96 3.92 -2.42
C GLU A 33 4.36 4.35 -2.86
N TRP A 34 4.73 4.07 -4.11
CA TRP A 34 6.04 4.42 -4.66
C TRP A 34 6.22 5.94 -4.77
N SER A 35 5.18 6.66 -5.18
CA SER A 35 5.20 8.12 -5.31
C SER A 35 5.34 8.83 -3.95
N ASN A 36 4.87 8.20 -2.87
CA ASN A 36 4.98 8.71 -1.49
C ASN A 36 6.07 7.99 -0.69
N SER A 37 7.06 7.36 -1.34
CA SER A 37 8.19 6.73 -0.65
C SER A 37 8.99 7.79 0.12
N PRO A 38 9.30 7.57 1.41
CA PRO A 38 10.12 8.51 2.19
C PRO A 38 11.59 8.54 1.73
N ILE A 39 12.03 7.52 0.99
CA ILE A 39 13.40 7.42 0.47
C ILE A 39 13.35 7.69 -1.03
N VAL A 40 13.91 8.84 -1.43
CA VAL A 40 14.01 9.28 -2.83
C VAL A 40 15.49 9.37 -3.18
N TYR A 41 15.96 8.45 -4.04
CA TYR A 41 17.35 8.46 -4.51
C TYR A 41 17.60 9.55 -5.55
N TYR A 42 16.62 9.76 -6.43
CA TYR A 42 16.65 10.79 -7.47
C TYR A 42 15.22 11.17 -7.85
N THR A 43 15.00 12.44 -8.15
CA THR A 43 13.73 12.95 -8.67
C THR A 43 13.99 14.17 -9.55
N THR A 44 13.04 14.50 -10.41
CA THR A 44 13.08 15.71 -11.24
C THR A 44 11.99 16.68 -10.79
N ASP A 45 12.13 17.96 -11.16
CA ASP A 45 11.11 18.94 -10.82
C ASP A 45 9.82 18.69 -11.62
N GLU A 46 9.93 18.11 -12.83
CA GLU A 46 8.76 17.68 -13.60
C GLU A 46 7.92 16.63 -12.89
N TRP A 47 8.59 15.67 -12.24
CA TRP A 47 7.89 14.64 -11.46
C TRP A 47 7.11 15.25 -10.29
N LYS A 48 7.75 16.14 -9.52
CA LYS A 48 7.12 16.79 -8.37
C LYS A 48 5.91 17.61 -8.81
N GLU A 49 6.07 18.44 -9.84
CA GLU A 49 4.99 19.28 -10.34
C GLU A 49 3.85 18.45 -10.91
N LEU A 50 4.13 17.41 -11.70
CA LEU A 50 3.11 16.49 -12.22
C LEU A 50 2.32 15.82 -11.09
N TYR A 51 3.03 15.36 -10.04
CA TYR A 51 2.39 14.68 -8.92
C TYR A 51 1.53 15.62 -8.09
N ASP A 52 2.10 16.74 -7.64
CA ASP A 52 1.44 17.71 -6.77
C ASP A 52 0.29 18.43 -7.47
N ARG A 53 0.48 18.81 -8.74
CA ARG A 53 -0.54 19.54 -9.51
C ARG A 53 -1.69 18.64 -9.93
N THR A 54 -1.41 17.40 -10.35
CA THR A 54 -2.39 16.60 -11.09
C THR A 54 -2.51 15.19 -10.55
N ALA A 55 -1.43 14.39 -10.48
CA ALA A 55 -1.56 12.96 -10.24
C ALA A 55 -2.13 12.61 -8.85
N CYS A 56 -1.83 13.40 -7.82
CA CYS A 56 -2.37 13.17 -6.46
C CYS A 56 -3.91 13.20 -6.40
N LYS A 57 -4.55 13.93 -7.32
CA LYS A 57 -6.02 14.07 -7.42
C LYS A 57 -6.70 12.85 -8.03
N TYR A 58 -5.93 11.90 -8.55
CA TYR A 58 -6.44 10.63 -9.09
C TYR A 58 -6.48 9.51 -8.05
N PHE A 59 -6.15 9.80 -6.80
CA PHE A 59 -6.32 8.84 -5.72
C PHE A 59 -7.82 8.59 -5.47
N ALA A 60 -8.21 7.33 -5.53
CA ALA A 60 -9.57 6.87 -5.28
C ALA A 60 -9.56 5.90 -4.10
N CYS A 61 -10.31 6.25 -3.05
CA CYS A 61 -10.38 5.51 -1.82
C CYS A 61 -10.93 4.10 -2.06
N LYS A 62 -11.97 3.93 -2.89
CA LYS A 62 -12.56 2.61 -3.15
C LYS A 62 -11.55 1.67 -3.82
N SER A 63 -10.84 2.17 -4.84
CA SER A 63 -9.83 1.38 -5.56
C SER A 63 -8.69 0.94 -4.62
N ALA A 64 -8.19 1.87 -3.81
CA ALA A 64 -7.12 1.61 -2.85
C ALA A 64 -7.57 0.64 -1.73
N LEU A 65 -8.75 0.86 -1.15
CA LEU A 65 -9.33 -0.04 -0.14
C LEU A 65 -9.49 -1.47 -0.69
N TYR A 66 -10.01 -1.62 -1.91
CA TYR A 66 -10.16 -2.93 -2.54
C TYR A 66 -8.82 -3.64 -2.73
N HIS A 67 -7.78 -2.91 -3.14
CA HIS A 67 -6.41 -3.45 -3.27
C HIS A 67 -5.84 -3.93 -1.93
N TYR A 68 -5.87 -3.09 -0.90
CA TYR A 68 -5.31 -3.45 0.41
C TYR A 68 -6.13 -4.55 1.08
N TYR A 69 -7.47 -4.48 1.07
CA TYR A 69 -8.32 -5.56 1.57
C TYR A 69 -8.02 -6.89 0.86
N GLY A 70 -7.97 -6.90 -0.48
CA GLY A 70 -7.65 -8.11 -1.25
C GLY A 70 -6.28 -8.69 -0.89
N THR A 71 -5.29 -7.83 -0.68
CA THR A 71 -3.93 -8.21 -0.26
C THR A 71 -3.92 -8.80 1.15
N ALA A 72 -4.58 -8.13 2.11
CA ALA A 72 -4.72 -8.61 3.48
C ALA A 72 -5.42 -9.98 3.52
N LYS A 73 -6.56 -10.10 2.83
CA LYS A 73 -7.36 -11.32 2.76
C LYS A 73 -6.56 -12.49 2.20
N LYS A 74 -5.88 -12.27 1.08
CA LYS A 74 -5.04 -13.30 0.46
C LYS A 74 -3.94 -13.76 1.43
N ASN A 75 -3.17 -12.82 1.98
CA ASN A 75 -2.07 -13.13 2.88
C ASN A 75 -2.55 -13.79 4.19
N TYR A 76 -3.75 -13.46 4.66
CA TYR A 76 -4.35 -14.11 5.82
C TYR A 76 -4.57 -15.60 5.57
N TYR A 77 -5.30 -15.94 4.51
CA TYR A 77 -5.58 -17.34 4.17
C TYR A 77 -4.34 -18.13 3.77
N ASP A 78 -3.38 -17.49 3.10
CA ASP A 78 -2.14 -18.14 2.65
C ASP A 78 -1.19 -18.44 3.82
N TYR A 79 -1.24 -17.69 4.93
CA TYR A 79 -0.17 -17.74 5.94
C TYR A 79 -0.61 -17.83 7.40
N LEU A 80 -1.79 -17.36 7.79
CA LEU A 80 -2.17 -17.14 9.20
C LEU A 80 -3.26 -18.09 9.71
N CYS A 81 -3.78 -18.99 8.87
CA CYS A 81 -4.78 -20.00 9.24
C CYS A 81 -4.19 -21.32 9.77
N TYR A 82 -2.89 -21.37 10.07
CA TYR A 82 -2.21 -22.56 10.60
C TYR A 82 -1.94 -22.41 12.09
N ASP A 83 -1.75 -23.53 12.81
CA ASP A 83 -1.37 -23.50 14.22
C ASP A 83 0.02 -22.90 14.44
N MET A 84 0.93 -23.15 13.49
CA MET A 84 2.31 -22.65 13.50
C MET A 84 2.55 -21.75 12.28
N VAL A 85 2.87 -20.49 12.53
CA VAL A 85 2.95 -19.43 11.51
C VAL A 85 4.27 -18.68 11.60
N ASN A 86 4.69 -18.11 10.46
CA ASN A 86 5.86 -17.24 10.42
C ASN A 86 5.45 -15.83 10.83
N TYR A 87 6.07 -15.26 11.86
CA TYR A 87 5.67 -13.95 12.38
C TYR A 87 5.93 -12.79 11.43
N LYS A 88 6.85 -12.92 10.45
CA LYS A 88 6.98 -11.94 9.38
C LYS A 88 5.70 -11.83 8.54
N LYS A 89 4.93 -12.92 8.39
CA LYS A 89 3.70 -12.95 7.59
C LYS A 89 2.55 -12.18 8.22
N TYR A 90 2.52 -12.00 9.55
CA TYR A 90 1.57 -11.09 10.18
C TYR A 90 1.68 -9.66 9.64
N PHE A 91 2.89 -9.18 9.36
CA PHE A 91 3.09 -7.84 8.83
C PHE A 91 2.62 -7.68 7.38
N TYR A 92 2.55 -8.77 6.61
CA TYR A 92 1.94 -8.76 5.28
C TYR A 92 0.40 -8.71 5.33
N VAL A 93 -0.20 -8.90 6.51
CA VAL A 93 -1.66 -8.81 6.72
C VAL A 93 -2.02 -7.54 7.50
N LEU A 94 -1.29 -7.23 8.57
CA LEU A 94 -1.49 -6.05 9.39
C LEU A 94 -1.27 -4.76 8.59
N ARG A 95 -0.19 -4.67 7.80
CA ARG A 95 0.08 -3.48 6.98
C ARG A 95 -1.09 -3.12 6.07
N PRO A 96 -1.61 -4.01 5.21
CA PRO A 96 -2.77 -3.66 4.38
C PRO A 96 -4.05 -3.41 5.19
N ILE A 97 -4.26 -4.05 6.34
CA ILE A 97 -5.42 -3.72 7.22
C ILE A 97 -5.32 -2.29 7.75
N LEU A 98 -4.14 -1.89 8.24
CA LEU A 98 -3.92 -0.53 8.72
C LEU A 98 -3.94 0.48 7.57
N ALA A 99 -3.50 0.11 6.37
CA ALA A 99 -3.67 0.91 5.17
C ALA A 99 -5.15 1.15 4.84
N CYS A 100 -6.00 0.12 4.95
CA CYS A 100 -7.45 0.31 4.82
C CYS A 100 -7.98 1.33 5.84
N LYS A 101 -7.58 1.20 7.10
CA LYS A 101 -8.00 2.12 8.16
C LYS A 101 -7.56 3.56 7.92
N TRP A 102 -6.31 3.73 7.48
CA TRP A 102 -5.79 5.04 7.10
C TRP A 102 -6.62 5.68 5.99
N ILE A 103 -6.92 4.92 4.93
CA ILE A 103 -7.72 5.44 3.81
C ILE A 103 -9.12 5.80 4.28
N GLU A 104 -9.72 4.97 5.13
CA GLU A 104 -11.02 5.25 5.72
C GLU A 104 -11.04 6.56 6.51
N GLU A 105 -10.06 6.79 7.39
CA GLU A 105 -10.01 7.96 8.27
C GLU A 105 -9.48 9.23 7.59
N LYS A 106 -8.48 9.10 6.72
CA LYS A 106 -7.71 10.24 6.18
C LYS A 106 -8.04 10.57 4.73
N LYS A 107 -8.71 9.66 4.00
CA LYS A 107 -9.08 9.82 2.58
C LYS A 107 -7.89 10.16 1.66
N CYS A 108 -6.71 9.60 1.96
CA CYS A 108 -5.49 9.82 1.20
C CYS A 108 -4.62 8.54 1.14
N PRO A 109 -3.58 8.49 0.29
CA PRO A 109 -2.65 7.37 0.26
C PRO A 109 -2.03 7.11 1.66
N PRO A 110 -1.95 5.84 2.08
CA PRO A 110 -1.31 5.48 3.35
C PRO A 110 0.22 5.61 3.27
N PRO A 111 0.88 5.88 4.40
CA PRO A 111 2.34 5.91 4.46
C PRO A 111 2.95 4.52 4.28
N VAL A 112 4.16 4.50 3.71
CA VAL A 112 4.92 3.27 3.47
C VAL A 112 5.48 2.69 4.78
N LEU A 113 5.73 3.55 5.78
CA LEU A 113 6.33 3.15 7.05
C LEU A 113 5.29 2.47 7.95
N PHE A 114 5.59 1.24 8.36
CA PHE A 114 4.70 0.46 9.21
C PHE A 114 4.51 1.11 10.60
N ASP A 115 5.57 1.67 11.17
CA ASP A 115 5.50 2.34 12.47
C ASP A 115 4.57 3.55 12.43
N GLU A 116 4.51 4.27 11.31
CA GLU A 116 3.58 5.39 11.15
C GLU A 116 2.12 4.93 11.14
N LEU A 117 1.83 3.80 10.46
CA LEU A 117 0.51 3.17 10.50
C LEU A 117 0.13 2.73 11.92
N VAL A 118 1.03 2.04 12.62
CA VAL A 118 0.79 1.57 13.99
C VAL A 118 0.55 2.73 14.95
N ASN A 119 1.37 3.77 14.89
CA ASN A 119 1.26 4.89 15.81
C ASN A 119 0.02 5.75 15.57
N THR A 120 -0.48 5.79 14.32
CA THR A 120 -1.55 6.70 13.92
C THR A 120 -2.94 6.05 13.96
N VAL A 121 -3.08 4.82 13.45
CA VAL A 121 -4.39 4.22 13.20
C VAL A 121 -4.65 2.92 13.96
N LEU A 122 -3.63 2.24 14.50
CA LEU A 122 -3.87 1.02 15.28
C LEU A 122 -4.58 1.35 16.61
N GLU A 123 -5.57 0.54 16.95
CA GLU A 123 -6.31 0.62 18.22
C GLU A 123 -5.36 0.45 19.42
N GLU A 124 -5.58 1.24 20.47
CA GLU A 124 -4.69 1.32 21.62
C GLU A 124 -4.53 -0.01 22.35
N ASP A 125 -5.62 -0.80 22.43
CA ASP A 125 -5.63 -2.13 23.03
C ASP A 125 -4.86 -3.18 22.21
N MET A 126 -4.63 -2.92 20.92
CA MET A 126 -3.86 -3.79 20.03
C MET A 126 -2.36 -3.45 19.99
N LYS A 127 -1.95 -2.26 20.41
CA LYS A 127 -0.53 -1.82 20.34
C LYS A 127 0.41 -2.78 21.06
N ALA A 128 0.09 -3.15 22.30
CA ALA A 128 0.92 -4.07 23.08
C ALA A 128 1.11 -5.44 22.39
N ALA A 129 0.07 -5.96 21.74
CA ALA A 129 0.15 -7.24 21.02
C ALA A 129 1.04 -7.13 19.77
N VAL A 130 0.94 -6.03 19.01
CA VAL A 130 1.76 -5.80 17.82
C VAL A 130 3.22 -5.52 18.19
N GLU A 131 3.47 -4.80 19.28
CA GLU A 131 4.82 -4.57 19.81
C GLU A 131 5.52 -5.86 20.25
N ASP A 132 4.81 -6.75 20.96
CA ASP A 132 5.34 -8.07 21.32
C ASP A 132 5.63 -8.92 20.08
N LEU A 133 4.75 -8.88 19.08
CA LEU A 133 4.96 -9.56 17.80
C LEU A 133 6.19 -9.02 17.05
N LEU A 134 6.41 -7.70 17.04
CA LEU A 134 7.61 -7.07 16.49
C LEU A 134 8.87 -7.56 17.21
N ALA A 135 8.86 -7.57 18.54
CA ALA A 135 9.99 -8.03 19.35
C ALA A 135 10.32 -9.51 19.09
N LYS A 136 9.31 -10.35 18.89
CA LYS A 136 9.48 -11.76 18.51
C LYS A 136 10.03 -11.90 17.09
N LYS A 137 9.50 -11.15 16.12
CA LYS A 137 9.97 -11.16 14.72
C LYS A 137 11.48 -10.87 14.61
N VAL A 138 12.00 -9.93 15.39
CA VAL A 138 13.44 -9.57 15.36
C VAL A 138 14.34 -10.73 15.80
N LYS A 139 13.85 -11.59 16.69
CA LYS A 139 14.63 -12.72 17.24
C LYS A 139 14.54 -13.98 16.40
N MET A 140 13.53 -14.08 15.53
CA MET A 140 13.24 -15.28 14.75
C MET A 140 13.94 -15.26 13.39
N SER A 141 14.47 -16.41 12.98
CA SER A 141 15.00 -16.58 11.62
C SER A 141 13.87 -16.63 10.58
N GLU A 142 14.21 -16.45 9.30
CA GLU A 142 13.20 -16.39 8.22
C GLU A 142 12.39 -17.66 8.02
N SER A 143 12.93 -18.81 8.38
CA SER A 143 12.25 -20.11 8.29
C SER A 143 11.51 -20.50 9.57
N GLU A 144 11.69 -19.75 10.65
CA GLU A 144 11.17 -20.10 11.96
C GLU A 144 9.66 -19.81 12.07
N LYS A 145 8.94 -20.75 12.67
CA LYS A 145 7.50 -20.65 12.91
C LYS A 145 7.23 -20.67 14.41
N GLY A 146 6.28 -19.87 14.85
CA GLY A 146 5.78 -19.84 16.22
C GLY A 146 4.29 -20.14 16.26
N PRO A 147 3.73 -20.41 17.45
CA PRO A 147 2.29 -20.58 17.60
C PRO A 147 1.56 -19.31 17.14
N LYS A 148 0.40 -19.48 16.51
CA LYS A 148 -0.46 -18.35 16.12
C LYS A 148 -0.80 -17.46 17.31
N VAL A 149 -0.85 -16.16 17.07
CA VAL A 149 -1.19 -15.14 18.07
C VAL A 149 -2.67 -14.83 17.96
N GLU A 150 -3.49 -15.52 18.78
CA GLU A 150 -4.96 -15.48 18.69
C GLU A 150 -5.54 -14.06 18.74
N VAL A 151 -5.01 -13.20 19.62
CA VAL A 151 -5.48 -11.81 19.76
C VAL A 151 -5.35 -11.05 18.43
N ILE A 152 -4.25 -11.26 17.71
CA ILE A 152 -4.02 -10.62 16.40
C ILE A 152 -4.86 -11.29 15.31
N ASN A 153 -5.01 -12.61 15.33
CA ASN A 153 -5.89 -13.32 14.37
C ASN A 153 -7.34 -12.84 14.50
N ASN A 154 -7.88 -12.76 15.71
CA ASN A 154 -9.25 -12.29 15.95
C ASN A 154 -9.45 -10.86 15.43
N TYR A 155 -8.49 -9.97 15.73
CA TYR A 155 -8.50 -8.60 15.19
C TYR A 155 -8.49 -8.60 13.65
N VAL A 156 -7.63 -9.41 13.03
CA VAL A 156 -7.56 -9.52 11.56
C VAL A 156 -8.87 -10.02 10.97
N GLU A 157 -9.47 -11.07 11.53
CA GLU A 157 -10.74 -11.63 11.05
C GLU A 157 -11.88 -10.60 11.13
N GLU A 158 -11.99 -9.89 12.26
CA GLU A 158 -12.95 -8.80 12.44
C GLU A 158 -12.78 -7.73 11.36
N LYS A 159 -11.54 -7.24 11.16
CA LYS A 159 -11.27 -6.19 10.16
C LYS A 159 -11.48 -6.67 8.73
N LEU A 160 -11.20 -7.93 8.42
CA LEU A 160 -11.45 -8.49 7.10
C LEU A 160 -12.95 -8.50 6.78
N GLU A 161 -13.81 -8.92 7.71
CA GLU A 161 -15.26 -8.88 7.48
C GLU A 161 -15.78 -7.45 7.43
N TYR A 162 -15.26 -6.56 8.29
CA TYR A 162 -15.59 -5.13 8.24
C TYR A 162 -15.27 -4.52 6.89
N TYR A 163 -14.01 -4.60 6.41
CA TYR A 163 -13.62 -3.98 5.15
C TYR A 163 -14.24 -4.64 3.93
N LYS A 164 -14.57 -5.94 4.00
CA LYS A 164 -15.38 -6.60 2.97
C LYS A 164 -16.72 -5.87 2.76
N SER A 165 -17.43 -5.59 3.85
CA SER A 165 -18.71 -4.87 3.78
C SER A 165 -18.55 -3.44 3.23
N ILE A 166 -17.48 -2.75 3.60
CA ILE A 166 -17.19 -1.39 3.12
C ILE A 166 -16.90 -1.40 1.61
N VAL A 167 -16.01 -2.28 1.12
CA VAL A 167 -15.64 -2.28 -0.31
C VAL A 167 -16.79 -2.69 -1.22
N GLU A 168 -17.72 -3.52 -0.73
CA GLU A 168 -18.91 -3.95 -1.47
C GLU A 168 -19.98 -2.84 -1.57
N THR A 169 -20.05 -1.95 -0.59
CA THR A 169 -21.09 -0.90 -0.50
C THR A 169 -20.63 0.48 -0.94
N MET A 170 -19.33 0.75 -0.93
CA MET A 170 -18.76 2.05 -1.29
C MET A 170 -19.02 2.39 -2.77
N GLU A 171 -19.35 3.64 -3.06
CA GLU A 171 -19.47 4.14 -4.44
C GLU A 171 -18.10 4.31 -5.10
N ASP A 172 -18.04 4.20 -6.42
CA ASP A 172 -16.80 4.41 -7.16
C ASP A 172 -16.44 5.90 -7.20
N ASP A 173 -15.35 6.25 -6.53
CA ASP A 173 -14.85 7.62 -6.36
C ASP A 173 -13.67 7.95 -7.30
N ARG A 174 -13.43 7.12 -8.32
CA ARG A 174 -12.37 7.35 -9.30
C ARG A 174 -12.64 8.60 -10.14
N ASN A 175 -11.61 9.44 -10.25
CA ASN A 175 -11.57 10.47 -11.27
C ASN A 175 -11.43 9.84 -12.67
N THR A 176 -12.41 10.07 -13.54
CA THR A 176 -12.46 9.50 -14.89
C THR A 176 -11.88 10.42 -15.96
N ASP A 177 -11.52 11.66 -15.61
CA ASP A 177 -10.98 12.65 -16.53
C ASP A 177 -9.62 12.22 -17.08
N TRP A 178 -9.49 12.18 -18.41
CA TRP A 178 -8.21 11.92 -19.08
C TRP A 178 -7.49 13.19 -19.49
N ASP A 179 -8.21 14.30 -19.67
CA ASP A 179 -7.67 15.49 -20.31
C ASP A 179 -6.53 16.08 -19.47
N ALA A 180 -6.71 16.17 -18.15
CA ALA A 180 -5.65 16.64 -17.26
C ALA A 180 -4.38 15.76 -17.34
N LEU A 181 -4.51 14.42 -17.45
CA LEU A 181 -3.35 13.53 -17.59
C LEU A 181 -2.71 13.63 -18.98
N GLU A 182 -3.50 13.85 -20.03
CA GLU A 182 -2.97 14.07 -21.38
C GLU A 182 -2.21 15.39 -21.49
N GLU A 183 -2.68 16.44 -20.83
CA GLU A 183 -1.97 17.71 -20.72
C GLU A 183 -0.61 17.53 -20.02
N GLU A 184 -0.58 16.82 -18.88
CA GLU A 184 0.67 16.50 -18.19
C GLU A 184 1.63 15.69 -19.08
N PHE A 185 1.12 14.71 -19.84
CA PHE A 185 1.95 13.94 -20.77
C PHE A 185 2.61 14.83 -21.81
N ARG A 186 1.86 15.74 -22.44
CA ARG A 186 2.38 16.66 -23.46
C ARG A 186 3.39 17.64 -22.85
N TRP A 187 3.09 18.17 -21.68
CA TRP A 187 3.97 19.09 -20.97
C TRP A 187 5.32 18.45 -20.62
N VAL A 188 5.34 17.22 -20.09
CA VAL A 188 6.59 16.48 -19.81
C VAL A 188 7.42 16.27 -21.08
N LEU A 189 6.78 15.98 -22.22
CA LEU A 189 7.50 15.82 -23.49
C LEU A 189 8.12 17.13 -24.00
N GLU A 190 7.50 18.26 -23.71
CA GLU A 190 8.01 19.59 -24.08
C GLU A 190 9.13 20.06 -23.16
N SER A 191 9.06 19.78 -21.86
CA SER A 191 10.11 20.13 -20.90
C SER A 191 11.41 19.37 -21.19
N MET A 192 11.32 18.10 -21.59
CA MET A 192 12.49 17.27 -21.96
C MET A 192 13.22 17.72 -23.23
N ARG A 193 12.64 18.64 -24.02
CA ARG A 193 13.26 19.16 -25.25
C ARG A 193 14.08 20.43 -25.03
N LYS A 194 14.04 20.99 -23.83
CA LYS A 194 14.81 22.19 -23.45
C LYS A 194 16.15 21.79 -22.85
#